data_AF-A0A931Z2X6-F1
#
_entry.id   AF-A0A931Z2X6-F1
#
_cell.length_a   1.000
_cell.length_b   1.000
_cell.length_c   1.000
_cell.angle_alpha   90.00
_cell.angle_beta   90.00
_cell.angle_gamma   90.00
#
_symmetry.space_group_name_H-M   'P 1'
#
loop_
_entity.id
_entity.type
_entity.pdbx_description
1 polymer ?
#
loop_
_entity_poly.entity_id
_entity_poly.type
_entity_poly.pdbx_seq_one_letter_code
_entity_poly.pdbx_strand_id
1 'polypeptide(L)'
;AMMKVHQYSMLCAPSISQEGALAALRLGDDATKFMRDRYRERRDLFVRRINAAGLACHLPRGSFYAFPSVASTGLDEGEFARRLLTEHKVAVVPGTAFGDAGKGHVRACFTASEEKLATACDRIECLLHTLKPATAR
;
A
#
# COMPACT_ATOMS: atom_id res chain seq x y z
N ALA A 1 19.01 -27.70 13.63
CA ALA A 1 19.30 -26.31 14.06
C ALA A 1 18.02 -25.50 14.28
N MET A 2 17.14 -25.36 13.28
CA MET A 2 15.92 -24.53 13.35
C MET A 2 14.98 -24.81 14.53
N MET A 3 14.77 -26.08 14.90
CA MET A 3 13.85 -26.41 16.01
C MET A 3 14.40 -25.96 17.38
N LYS A 4 15.72 -26.05 17.59
CA LYS A 4 16.37 -25.54 18.81
C LYS A 4 16.27 -24.02 18.86
N VAL A 5 16.53 -23.33 17.74
CA VAL A 5 16.38 -21.87 17.64
C VAL A 5 14.94 -21.46 17.95
N HIS A 6 13.94 -22.17 17.41
CA HIS A 6 12.54 -21.94 17.72
C HIS A 6 12.29 -22.07 19.22
N GLN A 7 12.57 -23.22 19.84
CA GLN A 7 12.32 -23.43 21.27
C GLN A 7 12.91 -22.36 22.20
N TYR A 8 14.10 -21.83 21.88
CA TYR A 8 14.76 -20.80 22.69
C TYR A 8 14.40 -19.35 22.30
N SER A 9 13.74 -19.13 21.16
CA SER A 9 13.31 -17.80 20.71
C SER A 9 11.80 -17.59 20.83
N MET A 10 11.02 -18.65 20.57
CA MET A 10 9.57 -18.72 20.48
C MET A 10 9.13 -20.16 20.80
N LEU A 11 8.52 -20.39 21.96
CA LEU A 11 8.08 -21.72 22.41
C LEU A 11 7.16 -22.42 21.40
N CYS A 12 6.04 -21.79 21.07
CA CYS A 12 5.07 -22.23 20.08
C CYS A 12 4.12 -21.06 19.74
N ALA A 13 3.25 -21.26 18.74
CA ALA A 13 2.16 -20.32 18.48
C ALA A 13 1.10 -20.37 19.60
N PRO A 14 0.42 -19.25 19.92
CA PRO A 14 -0.64 -19.25 20.93
C PRO A 14 -1.74 -20.28 20.61
N SER A 15 -2.17 -21.06 21.61
CA SER A 15 -3.16 -22.13 21.43
C SER A 15 -4.48 -21.61 20.82
N ILE A 16 -4.95 -20.45 21.28
CA ILE A 16 -6.16 -19.80 20.75
C ILE A 16 -6.02 -19.49 19.25
N SER A 17 -4.85 -19.01 18.82
CA SER A 17 -4.60 -18.72 17.40
C SER A 17 -4.54 -19.99 16.55
N GLN A 18 -4.05 -21.11 17.11
CA GLN A 18 -4.03 -22.40 16.42
C GLN A 18 -5.46 -22.92 16.18
N GLU A 19 -6.34 -22.84 17.17
CA GLU A 19 -7.76 -23.21 17.01
C GLU A 19 -8.47 -22.30 16.00
N GLY A 20 -8.21 -20.99 16.05
CA GLY A 20 -8.72 -20.04 15.06
C GLY A 20 -8.24 -20.33 13.64
N ALA A 21 -6.97 -20.71 13.48
CA ALA A 21 -6.41 -21.10 12.17
C ALA A 21 -7.04 -22.39 11.64
N LEU A 22 -7.31 -23.38 12.51
CA LEU A 22 -8.00 -24.60 12.12
C LEU A 22 -9.42 -24.30 11.61
N ALA A 23 -10.16 -23.42 12.30
CA ALA A 23 -11.47 -22.97 11.84
C ALA A 23 -11.38 -22.22 10.50
N ALA A 24 -10.40 -21.32 10.35
CA ALA A 24 -10.17 -20.58 9.12
C ALA A 24 -9.85 -21.50 7.93
N LEU A 25 -9.04 -22.54 8.12
CA LEU A 25 -8.72 -23.52 7.07
C LEU A 25 -9.92 -24.36 6.64
N ARG A 26 -10.86 -24.63 7.55
CA ARG A 26 -12.04 -25.45 7.28
C ARG A 26 -13.21 -24.67 6.68
N LEU A 27 -13.35 -23.39 7.05
CA LEU A 27 -14.56 -22.60 6.79
C LEU A 27 -14.29 -21.26 6.08
N GLY A 28 -13.03 -20.88 5.87
CA GLY A 28 -12.63 -19.53 5.45
C GLY A 28 -12.70 -19.22 3.96
N ASP A 29 -13.04 -20.19 3.11
CA ASP A 29 -12.97 -20.02 1.65
C ASP A 29 -13.86 -18.87 1.14
N ASP A 30 -15.10 -18.77 1.62
CA ASP A 30 -16.03 -17.75 1.14
C ASP A 30 -15.67 -16.37 1.67
N ALA A 31 -15.20 -16.28 2.91
CA ALA A 31 -14.64 -15.04 3.47
C ALA A 31 -13.40 -14.59 2.67
N THR A 32 -12.57 -15.52 2.24
CA THR A 32 -11.37 -15.24 1.44
C THR A 32 -11.73 -14.74 0.04
N LYS A 33 -12.68 -15.40 -0.65
CA LYS A 33 -13.18 -14.95 -1.97
C LYS A 33 -13.80 -13.56 -1.86
N PHE A 34 -14.62 -13.33 -0.83
CA PHE A 34 -15.22 -12.03 -0.57
C PHE A 34 -14.16 -10.94 -0.41
N MET A 35 -13.17 -11.14 0.47
CA MET A 35 -12.11 -10.16 0.70
C MET A 35 -11.22 -9.95 -0.53
N ARG A 36 -10.92 -11.01 -1.29
CA ARG A 36 -10.18 -10.92 -2.56
C ARG A 36 -10.88 -10.00 -3.55
N ASP A 37 -12.21 -10.13 -3.68
CA ASP A 37 -12.98 -9.34 -4.65
C ASP A 37 -13.07 -7.87 -4.20
N ARG A 38 -13.23 -7.61 -2.89
CA ARG A 38 -13.14 -6.25 -2.34
C ARG A 38 -11.77 -5.61 -2.56
N TYR A 39 -10.68 -6.36 -2.36
CA TYR A 39 -9.33 -5.82 -2.62
C TYR A 39 -9.06 -5.60 -4.11
N ARG A 40 -9.66 -6.41 -5.00
CA ARG A 40 -9.59 -6.17 -6.45
C ARG A 40 -10.24 -4.85 -6.83
N GLU A 41 -11.45 -4.58 -6.33
CA GLU A 41 -12.16 -3.32 -6.58
C GLU A 41 -11.37 -2.10 -6.08
N ARG A 42 -10.83 -2.19 -4.86
CA ARG A 42 -9.99 -1.13 -4.26
C ARG A 42 -8.68 -0.92 -5.03
N ARG A 43 -8.04 -2.00 -5.47
CA ARG A 43 -6.85 -1.93 -6.33
C ARG A 43 -7.17 -1.18 -7.61
N ASP A 44 -8.25 -1.55 -8.29
CA ASP A 44 -8.62 -0.99 -9.59
C ASP A 44 -9.05 0.48 -9.45
N LEU A 45 -9.68 0.86 -8.34
CA LEU A 45 -9.95 2.25 -7.99
C LEU A 45 -8.64 3.03 -7.79
N PHE A 46 -7.78 2.57 -6.88
CA PHE A 46 -6.54 3.27 -6.52
C PHE A 46 -5.61 3.44 -7.72
N VAL A 47 -5.30 2.36 -8.43
CA VAL A 47 -4.36 2.39 -9.57
C VAL A 47 -4.87 3.32 -10.67
N ARG A 48 -6.18 3.29 -10.98
CA ARG A 48 -6.78 4.20 -11.96
C ARG A 48 -6.67 5.66 -11.53
N ARG A 49 -7.04 5.99 -10.29
CA ARG A 49 -6.98 7.37 -9.77
C ARG A 49 -5.56 7.91 -9.75
N ILE A 50 -4.59 7.11 -9.31
CA ILE A 50 -3.20 7.53 -9.20
C ILE A 50 -2.53 7.71 -10.57
N ASN A 51 -2.82 6.83 -11.53
CA ASN A 51 -2.36 7.03 -12.92
C ASN A 51 -3.01 8.28 -13.54
N ALA A 52 -4.31 8.51 -13.32
CA ALA A 52 -4.99 9.71 -13.80
C ALA A 52 -4.45 11.00 -13.18
N ALA A 53 -4.01 10.95 -11.91
CA ALA A 53 -3.40 12.08 -11.22
C ALA A 53 -1.96 12.39 -11.70
N GLY A 54 -1.34 11.48 -12.48
CA GLY A 54 -0.01 11.69 -13.10
C GLY A 54 1.15 10.94 -12.43
N LEU A 55 0.87 9.98 -11.55
CA LEU A 55 1.88 9.07 -11.01
C LEU A 55 1.76 7.71 -11.70
N ALA A 56 2.79 7.33 -12.46
CA ALA A 56 2.82 6.05 -13.15
C ALA A 56 2.76 4.89 -12.13
N CYS A 57 1.78 4.02 -12.27
CA CYS A 57 1.55 2.92 -11.34
C CYS A 57 1.15 1.65 -12.08
N HIS A 58 1.98 0.62 -11.98
CA HIS A 58 1.67 -0.71 -12.54
C HIS A 58 0.49 -1.35 -11.79
N LEU A 59 -0.38 -2.06 -12.52
CA LEU A 59 -1.50 -2.78 -11.93
C LEU A 59 -1.01 -4.09 -11.27
N PRO A 60 -1.02 -4.21 -9.93
CA PRO A 60 -0.49 -5.38 -9.27
C PRO A 60 -1.39 -6.61 -9.47
N ARG A 61 -0.77 -7.76 -9.75
CA ARG A 61 -1.49 -9.04 -9.96
C ARG A 61 -1.91 -9.73 -8.66
N GLY A 62 -1.37 -9.30 -7.52
CA GLY A 62 -1.66 -9.84 -6.20
C GLY A 62 -1.13 -8.93 -5.09
N SER A 63 -1.22 -9.39 -3.84
CA SER A 63 -1.05 -8.58 -2.63
C SER A 63 -2.14 -7.50 -2.46
N PHE A 64 -1.94 -6.61 -1.50
CA PHE A 64 -2.78 -5.46 -1.22
C PHE A 64 -1.99 -4.13 -1.24
N TYR A 65 -0.87 -4.12 -1.97
CA TYR A 65 0.00 -2.97 -2.15
C TYR A 65 0.13 -2.56 -3.62
N ALA A 66 0.23 -1.26 -3.83
CA ALA A 66 0.62 -0.64 -5.10
C ALA A 66 1.94 0.12 -4.91
N PHE A 67 2.66 0.32 -6.00
CA PHE A 67 4.00 0.91 -5.99
C PHE A 67 4.13 2.01 -7.05
N PRO A 68 3.42 3.14 -6.90
CA PRO A 68 3.50 4.26 -7.84
C PRO A 68 4.91 4.88 -7.85
N SER A 69 5.34 5.28 -9.04
CA SER A 69 6.53 6.10 -9.23
C SER A 69 6.23 7.56 -8.90
N VAL A 70 7.13 8.19 -8.16
CA VAL A 70 7.09 9.62 -7.83
C VAL A 70 8.09 10.43 -8.65
N ALA A 71 8.81 9.80 -9.58
CA ALA A 71 9.84 10.47 -10.37
C ALA A 71 9.32 11.68 -11.17
N SER A 72 8.06 11.66 -11.62
CA SER A 72 7.42 12.78 -12.32
C SER A 72 7.23 14.03 -11.46
N THR A 73 7.36 13.91 -10.14
CA THR A 73 7.19 15.03 -9.20
C THR A 73 8.47 15.83 -8.97
N GLY A 74 9.63 15.31 -9.39
CA GLY A 74 10.94 15.89 -9.09
C GLY A 74 11.40 15.71 -7.63
N LEU A 75 10.60 15.06 -6.78
CA LEU A 75 10.96 14.72 -5.41
C LEU A 75 11.52 13.29 -5.32
N ASP A 76 12.41 13.05 -4.36
CA ASP A 76 12.72 11.70 -3.92
C ASP A 76 11.56 11.09 -3.11
N GLU A 77 11.55 9.76 -2.99
CA GLU A 77 10.47 9.05 -2.32
C GLU A 77 10.31 9.33 -0.83
N GLY A 78 11.40 9.70 -0.15
CA GLY A 78 11.38 10.06 1.27
C GLY A 78 10.72 11.42 1.46
N GLU A 79 11.13 12.41 0.68
CA GLU A 79 10.57 13.75 0.70
C GLU A 79 9.09 13.76 0.26
N PHE A 80 8.75 13.02 -0.80
CA PHE A 80 7.35 12.86 -1.21
C PHE A 80 6.49 12.27 -0.09
N ALA A 81 6.94 11.17 0.55
CA ALA A 81 6.21 10.53 1.63
C ALA A 81 6.05 11.46 2.84
N ARG A 82 7.10 12.20 3.20
CA ARG A 82 7.10 13.16 4.30
C ARG A 82 6.11 14.29 4.04
N ARG A 83 6.16 14.93 2.87
CA ARG A 83 5.27 16.03 2.49
C ARG A 83 3.81 15.60 2.47
N LEU A 84 3.53 14.45 1.84
CA LEU A 84 2.19 13.89 1.78
C LEU A 84 1.62 13.62 3.18
N LEU A 85 2.46 13.16 4.11
CA LEU A 85 2.08 12.96 5.51
C LEU A 85 1.85 14.29 6.24
N THR A 86 2.77 15.26 6.12
CA THR A 86 2.70 16.50 6.89
C THR A 86 1.59 17.43 6.40
N GLU A 87 1.49 17.61 5.09
CA GLU A 87 0.58 18.57 4.42
C GLU A 87 -0.83 17.99 4.26
N HIS A 88 -0.93 16.70 3.91
CA HIS A 88 -2.21 16.09 3.54
C HIS A 88 -2.65 14.93 4.44
N LYS A 89 -1.88 14.58 5.47
CA LYS A 89 -2.20 13.49 6.42
C LYS A 89 -2.44 12.14 5.73
N VAL A 90 -1.68 11.85 4.67
CA VAL A 90 -1.69 10.54 4.00
C VAL A 90 -0.31 9.89 4.16
N ALA A 91 -0.28 8.71 4.76
CA ALA A 91 0.95 7.97 5.00
C ALA A 91 1.21 6.96 3.86
N VAL A 92 2.39 7.05 3.26
CA VAL A 92 2.95 6.06 2.31
C VAL A 92 4.35 5.68 2.78
N VAL A 93 4.84 4.52 2.36
CA VAL A 93 6.20 4.07 2.75
C VAL A 93 7.18 4.39 1.63
N PRO A 94 8.30 5.08 1.91
CA PRO A 94 9.36 5.31 0.93
C PRO A 94 9.85 3.98 0.34
N GLY A 95 10.01 3.93 -0.99
CA GLY A 95 10.42 2.71 -1.68
C GLY A 95 11.81 2.21 -1.27
N THR A 96 12.70 3.11 -0.84
CA THR A 96 14.03 2.76 -0.30
C THR A 96 13.98 1.91 0.98
N ALA A 97 12.85 1.87 1.69
CA ALA A 97 12.64 0.90 2.77
C ALA A 97 12.62 -0.57 2.29
N PHE A 98 12.48 -0.81 0.97
CA PHE A 98 12.52 -2.12 0.33
C PHE A 98 13.83 -2.37 -0.44
N GLY A 99 14.84 -1.53 -0.24
CA GLY A 99 16.13 -1.58 -0.92
C GLY A 99 16.25 -0.61 -2.10
N ASP A 100 17.44 -0.56 -2.71
CA ASP A 100 17.78 0.42 -3.75
C ASP A 100 16.87 0.36 -4.99
N ALA A 101 16.32 -0.81 -5.30
CA ALA A 101 15.38 -0.99 -6.41
C ALA A 101 14.06 -0.21 -6.22
N GLY A 102 13.76 0.24 -4.99
CA GLY A 102 12.57 1.03 -4.69
C GLY A 102 12.77 2.55 -4.83
N LYS A 103 13.95 3.04 -5.21
CA LYS A 103 14.19 4.47 -5.43
C LYS A 103 13.18 5.05 -6.43
N GLY A 104 12.71 6.27 -6.16
CA GLY A 104 11.73 6.97 -6.98
C GLY A 104 10.32 6.37 -6.93
N HIS A 105 10.00 5.52 -5.95
CA HIS A 105 8.68 4.92 -5.75
C HIS A 105 8.24 4.99 -4.30
N VAL A 106 6.93 4.91 -4.07
CA VAL A 106 6.36 4.75 -2.72
C VAL A 106 5.43 3.54 -2.67
N ARG A 107 5.41 2.82 -1.55
CA ARG A 107 4.45 1.74 -1.31
C ARG A 107 3.18 2.30 -0.68
N ALA A 108 2.06 2.10 -1.35
CA ALA A 108 0.73 2.45 -0.88
C ALA A 108 -0.11 1.19 -0.62
N CYS A 109 -0.83 1.16 0.49
CA CYS A 109 -1.74 0.07 0.84
C CYS A 109 -3.18 0.45 0.48
N PHE A 110 -3.91 -0.43 -0.21
CA PHE A 110 -5.31 -0.19 -0.59
C PHE A 110 -6.31 -1.05 0.20
N THR A 111 -5.95 -1.49 1.41
CA THR A 111 -6.83 -2.27 2.29
C THR A 111 -7.84 -1.45 3.09
N ALA A 112 -7.70 -0.12 3.10
CA ALA A 112 -8.62 0.79 3.79
C ALA A 112 -10.05 0.73 3.19
N SER A 113 -11.02 1.37 3.85
CA SER A 113 -12.35 1.56 3.27
C SER A 113 -12.25 2.37 1.97
N GLU A 114 -13.18 2.13 1.05
CA GLU A 114 -13.21 2.83 -0.24
C GLU A 114 -13.29 4.36 -0.07
N GLU A 115 -14.04 4.83 0.92
CA GLU A 115 -14.12 6.26 1.28
C GLU A 115 -12.76 6.85 1.66
N LYS A 116 -12.03 6.17 2.56
CA LYS A 116 -10.68 6.60 2.97
C LYS A 116 -9.70 6.53 1.81
N LEU A 117 -9.84 5.52 0.96
CA LEU A 117 -8.99 5.33 -0.22
C LEU A 117 -9.23 6.44 -1.26
N ALA A 118 -10.49 6.79 -1.51
CA ALA A 118 -10.87 7.90 -2.38
C ALA A 118 -10.34 9.23 -1.83
N THR A 119 -10.55 9.51 -0.54
CA THR A 119 -10.02 10.70 0.13
C THR A 119 -8.50 10.77 0.05
N ALA A 120 -7.80 9.63 0.20
CA ALA A 120 -6.35 9.59 0.03
C ALA A 120 -5.92 9.89 -1.41
N CYS A 121 -6.65 9.39 -2.42
CA CYS A 121 -6.40 9.72 -3.81
C CYS A 121 -6.61 11.22 -4.09
N ASP A 122 -7.69 11.81 -3.60
CA ASP A 122 -7.97 13.25 -3.75
C ASP A 122 -6.83 14.09 -3.15
N ARG A 123 -6.35 13.70 -1.96
CA ARG A 123 -5.24 14.36 -1.27
C ARG A 123 -3.90 14.24 -1.99
N ILE A 124 -3.62 13.07 -2.58
CA ILE A 124 -2.43 12.87 -3.42
C ILE A 124 -2.52 13.78 -4.64
N GLU A 125 -3.68 13.83 -5.30
CA GLU A 125 -3.94 14.71 -6.44
C GLU A 125 -3.74 16.19 -6.07
N CYS A 126 -4.22 16.62 -4.90
CA CYS A 126 -3.96 17.97 -4.39
C CYS A 126 -2.46 18.27 -4.25
N LEU A 127 -1.67 17.36 -3.68
CA LEU A 127 -0.21 17.54 -3.58
C LEU A 127 0.41 17.68 -4.98
N LEU A 128 0.02 16.83 -5.93
CA LEU A 128 0.57 16.91 -7.29
C LEU A 128 0.24 18.23 -7.98
N HIS A 129 -0.92 18.82 -7.68
CA HIS A 129 -1.29 20.13 -8.21
C HIS A 129 -0.44 21.26 -7.62
N THR A 130 0.00 21.17 -6.36
CA THR A 130 0.90 22.17 -5.76
C THR A 130 2.34 22.04 -6.27
N LEU A 131 2.72 20.86 -6.75
CA LEU A 131 4.06 20.58 -7.31
C LEU A 131 4.20 20.99 -8.78
N LYS A 132 3.10 21.08 -9.54
CA LYS A 132 3.14 21.55 -10.92
C LYS A 132 3.49 23.05 -10.94
N PRO A 133 4.57 23.47 -11.62
CA PRO A 133 4.90 24.90 -11.73
C PRO A 133 3.76 25.66 -12.43
N ALA A 134 3.49 26.89 -12.01
CA ALA A 134 2.42 27.76 -12.49
C ALA A 134 2.57 28.25 -13.95
N THR A 135 3.36 27.56 -14.78
CA THR A 135 3.71 27.98 -16.14
C THR A 135 3.29 26.94 -17.18
N ALA A 136 2.01 27.01 -17.56
CA ALA A 136 1.48 26.62 -18.86
C ALA A 136 0.11 27.32 -19.04
N ARG A 137 0.16 28.65 -19.14
CA ARG A 137 -0.86 29.47 -19.80
C ARG A 137 -0.15 30.29 -20.86
#